data_AF-A0A1F3B0P1-F1
#
_entry.id   AF-A0A1F3B0P1-F1
#
_cell.length_a   1.000
_cell.length_b   1.000
_cell.length_c   1.000
_cell.angle_alpha   90.00
_cell.angle_beta   90.00
_cell.angle_gamma   90.00
#
_symmetry.space_group_name_H-M   'P 1'
#
loop_
_entity.id
_entity.type
_entity.pdbx_description
1 polymer ?
#
loop_
_entity_poly.entity_id
_entity_poly.type
_entity_poly.pdbx_seq_one_letter_code
_entity_poly.pdbx_strand_id
1 'polypeptide(L)'
;MHKRMIAGVMASLDTERAAYFHKVLTVLDADPRTESRANMVYLVLKETMTLLPLYLEPEALVERLFAFIEDRYGILRKTLFDEAYVRNPTIIQAVTNLFIEEIVALTLSRFQEGAVDTGETLVQKFTWPYRASDLIDPDAEDETEEPPAPSYTGLERRKPR
;
A
#
# COMPACT_ATOMS: atom_id res chain seq x y z
N MET A 1 -17.41 22.18 -10.60
CA MET A 1 -16.73 22.95 -9.53
C MET A 1 -15.67 22.13 -8.80
N HIS A 2 -15.93 20.85 -8.49
CA HIS A 2 -15.04 20.00 -7.70
C HIS A 2 -13.61 19.83 -8.24
N LYS A 3 -13.43 19.76 -9.58
CA LYS A 3 -12.11 19.72 -10.21
C LYS A 3 -11.22 20.94 -9.88
N ARG A 4 -11.81 22.11 -9.63
CA ARG A 4 -11.05 23.31 -9.22
C ARG A 4 -10.50 23.20 -7.80
N MET A 5 -11.15 22.45 -6.91
CA MET A 5 -10.68 22.25 -5.54
C MET A 5 -9.39 21.42 -5.49
N ILE A 6 -9.24 20.51 -6.44
CA ILE A 6 -8.10 19.59 -6.52
C ILE A 6 -6.99 20.11 -7.43
N ALA A 7 -7.34 20.90 -8.46
CA ALA A 7 -6.36 21.48 -9.38
C ALA A 7 -5.22 22.24 -8.68
N GLY A 8 -5.52 22.95 -7.58
CA GLY A 8 -4.49 23.65 -6.80
C GLY A 8 -3.51 22.70 -6.09
N VAL A 9 -4.01 21.59 -5.55
CA VAL A 9 -3.17 20.57 -4.90
C VAL A 9 -2.38 19.79 -5.93
N MET A 10 -2.99 19.42 -7.05
CA MET A 10 -2.28 18.75 -8.15
C MET A 10 -1.12 19.56 -8.72
N ALA A 11 -1.24 20.88 -8.79
CA ALA A 11 -0.14 21.74 -9.25
C ALA A 11 1.04 21.76 -8.27
N SER A 12 0.83 21.38 -7.00
CA SER A 12 1.89 21.26 -5.99
C SER A 12 2.52 19.87 -5.92
N LEU A 13 1.96 18.88 -6.61
CA LEU A 13 2.46 17.51 -6.61
C LEU A 13 3.55 17.31 -7.67
N ASP A 14 4.43 16.36 -7.40
CA ASP A 14 5.44 15.90 -8.36
C ASP A 14 4.77 15.29 -9.61
N THR A 15 5.48 15.29 -10.73
CA THR A 15 4.96 14.89 -12.05
C THR A 15 4.42 13.45 -12.08
N GLU A 16 5.12 12.51 -11.44
CA GLU A 16 4.68 11.12 -11.31
C GLU A 16 3.41 10.97 -10.46
N ARG A 17 3.36 11.67 -9.32
CA ARG A 17 2.19 11.71 -8.43
C ARG A 17 0.98 12.30 -9.14
N ALA A 18 1.18 13.41 -9.85
CA ALA A 18 0.12 14.07 -10.61
C ALA A 18 -0.45 13.14 -11.68
N ALA A 19 0.40 12.41 -12.42
CA ALA A 19 -0.05 11.45 -13.43
C ALA A 19 -0.88 10.30 -12.84
N TYR A 20 -0.47 9.77 -11.68
CA TYR A 20 -1.24 8.75 -10.95
C TYR A 20 -2.61 9.27 -10.53
N PHE A 21 -2.67 10.43 -9.87
CA PHE A 21 -3.94 10.99 -9.40
C PHE A 21 -4.86 11.46 -10.54
N HIS A 22 -4.31 11.81 -11.71
CA HIS A 22 -5.13 12.02 -12.90
C HIS A 22 -5.89 10.76 -13.33
N LYS A 23 -5.24 9.58 -13.25
CA LYS A 23 -5.91 8.30 -13.51
C LYS A 23 -6.99 8.02 -12.47
N VAL A 24 -6.70 8.23 -11.19
CA VAL A 24 -7.67 8.11 -10.09
C VAL A 24 -8.89 9.00 -10.32
N LEU A 25 -8.68 10.28 -10.69
CA LEU A 25 -9.77 11.20 -10.99
C LEU A 25 -10.62 10.78 -12.19
N THR A 26 -10.00 10.17 -13.21
CA THR A 26 -10.72 9.68 -14.39
C THR A 26 -11.62 8.50 -14.03
N VAL A 27 -11.12 7.58 -13.20
CA VAL A 27 -11.91 6.45 -12.66
C VAL A 27 -13.04 6.99 -11.77
N LEU A 28 -12.74 7.98 -10.92
CA LEU A 28 -13.72 8.56 -10.02
C LEU A 28 -14.84 9.32 -10.76
N ASP A 29 -14.51 10.04 -11.84
CA ASP A 29 -15.50 10.72 -12.68
C ASP A 29 -16.40 9.73 -13.45
N ALA A 30 -15.91 8.53 -13.73
CA ALA A 30 -16.68 7.49 -14.41
C ALA A 30 -17.67 6.77 -13.47
N ASP A 31 -17.45 6.81 -12.15
CA ASP A 31 -18.28 6.11 -11.18
C ASP A 31 -19.56 6.92 -10.84
N PRO A 32 -20.77 6.35 -11.07
CA PRO A 32 -22.03 7.01 -10.74
C PRO A 32 -22.21 7.30 -9.24
N ARG A 33 -21.53 6.58 -8.35
CA ARG A 33 -21.60 6.80 -6.89
C ARG A 33 -21.06 8.18 -6.50
N THR A 34 -20.12 8.71 -7.29
CA THR A 34 -19.50 10.03 -7.07
C THR A 34 -20.52 11.16 -7.10
N GLU A 35 -21.54 11.09 -7.95
CA GLU A 35 -22.50 12.19 -8.12
C GLU A 35 -23.28 12.51 -6.83
N SER A 36 -23.63 11.49 -6.06
CA SER A 36 -24.41 11.63 -4.83
C SER A 36 -23.65 12.33 -3.69
N ARG A 37 -22.32 12.18 -3.66
CA ARG A 37 -21.46 12.60 -2.53
C ARG A 37 -20.18 13.31 -2.97
N ALA A 38 -20.18 13.88 -4.18
CA ALA A 38 -19.01 14.47 -4.83
C ALA A 38 -18.21 15.38 -3.88
N ASN A 39 -18.88 16.28 -3.16
CA ASN A 39 -18.23 17.22 -2.25
C ASN A 39 -17.36 16.55 -1.18
N MET A 40 -17.86 15.47 -0.56
CA MET A 40 -17.12 14.78 0.50
C MET A 40 -15.95 13.99 -0.08
N VAL A 41 -16.19 13.28 -1.18
CA VAL A 41 -15.18 12.49 -1.88
C VAL A 41 -14.00 13.36 -2.29
N TYR A 42 -14.29 14.47 -2.97
CA TYR A 42 -13.25 15.38 -3.45
C TYR A 42 -12.53 16.13 -2.32
N LEU A 43 -13.18 16.36 -1.18
CA LEU A 43 -12.55 16.95 -0.01
C LEU A 43 -11.58 15.97 0.66
N VAL A 44 -12.02 14.73 0.91
CA VAL A 44 -11.16 13.70 1.48
C VAL A 44 -9.97 13.43 0.56
N LEU A 45 -10.21 13.36 -0.75
CA LEU A 45 -9.13 13.18 -1.73
C LEU A 45 -8.14 14.37 -1.69
N LYS A 46 -8.63 15.61 -1.68
CA LYS A 46 -7.79 16.81 -1.60
C LYS A 46 -6.82 16.78 -0.41
N GLU A 47 -7.29 16.39 0.77
CA GLU A 47 -6.47 16.37 1.99
C GLU A 47 -5.49 15.20 2.00
N THR A 48 -5.86 14.06 1.41
CA THR A 48 -5.08 12.81 1.47
C THR A 48 -4.05 12.68 0.36
N MET A 49 -4.24 13.37 -0.77
CA MET A 49 -3.38 13.33 -1.96
C MET A 49 -1.90 13.58 -1.69
N THR A 50 -1.57 14.40 -0.68
CA THR A 50 -0.18 14.74 -0.36
C THR A 50 0.55 13.62 0.38
N LEU A 51 -0.17 12.77 1.12
CA LEU A 51 0.38 11.76 2.02
C LEU A 51 0.20 10.33 1.53
N LEU A 52 -0.66 10.12 0.52
CA LEU A 52 -0.95 8.79 0.00
C LEU A 52 0.26 8.14 -0.71
N PRO A 53 0.48 6.82 -0.52
CA PRO A 53 1.44 6.05 -1.29
C PRO A 53 0.96 5.81 -2.73
N LEU A 54 1.89 5.66 -3.67
CA LEU A 54 1.61 5.51 -5.11
C LEU A 54 1.44 4.05 -5.57
N TYR A 55 1.63 3.09 -4.67
CA TYR A 55 1.72 1.66 -5.01
C TYR A 55 0.37 0.98 -5.21
N LEU A 56 -0.74 1.65 -4.89
CA LEU A 56 -2.07 1.06 -4.98
C LEU A 56 -2.65 1.26 -6.38
N GLU A 57 -3.42 0.29 -6.88
CA GLU A 57 -4.15 0.48 -8.14
C GLU A 57 -5.21 1.59 -8.00
N PRO A 58 -5.41 2.45 -9.02
CA PRO A 58 -6.38 3.54 -8.95
C PRO A 58 -7.81 3.09 -8.60
N GLU A 59 -8.25 1.96 -9.15
CA GLU A 59 -9.59 1.41 -8.92
C GLU A 59 -9.75 0.92 -7.47
N ALA A 60 -8.77 0.20 -6.95
CA ALA A 60 -8.76 -0.26 -5.56
C ALA A 60 -8.75 0.91 -4.57
N LEU A 61 -8.04 2.00 -4.89
CA LEU A 61 -8.05 3.23 -4.08
C LEU A 61 -9.43 3.88 -4.06
N VAL A 62 -10.11 3.97 -5.22
CA VAL A 62 -11.45 4.55 -5.33
C VAL A 62 -12.48 3.73 -4.56
N GLU A 63 -12.47 2.40 -4.69
CA GLU A 63 -13.40 1.54 -3.93
C GLU A 63 -13.19 1.70 -2.42
N ARG A 64 -11.92 1.77 -1.97
CA ARG A 64 -11.62 1.98 -0.55
C ARG A 64 -12.03 3.36 -0.07
N LEU A 65 -11.87 4.39 -0.90
CA LEU A 65 -12.34 5.74 -0.60
C LEU A 65 -13.86 5.76 -0.39
N PHE A 66 -14.63 5.05 -1.22
CA PHE A 66 -16.08 4.96 -1.04
C PHE A 66 -16.46 4.19 0.23
N ALA A 67 -15.85 3.03 0.48
CA ALA A 67 -16.07 2.26 1.69
C ALA A 67 -15.81 3.11 2.95
N PHE A 68 -14.69 3.83 2.98
CA PHE A 68 -14.36 4.73 4.08
C PHE A 68 -15.41 5.84 4.29
N ILE A 69 -15.87 6.46 3.20
CA ILE A 69 -16.87 7.52 3.26
C ILE A 69 -18.21 6.97 3.73
N GLU A 70 -18.59 5.76 3.35
CA GLU A 70 -19.80 5.09 3.82
C GLU A 70 -19.73 4.78 5.31
N ASP A 71 -18.67 4.12 5.76
CA ASP A 71 -18.47 3.73 7.16
C ASP A 71 -18.43 4.93 8.10
N ARG A 72 -17.83 6.05 7.64
CA ARG A 72 -17.62 7.26 8.46
C ARG A 72 -18.47 8.45 8.05
N TYR A 73 -19.51 8.21 7.26
CA TYR A 73 -20.38 9.26 6.74
C TYR A 73 -20.93 10.17 7.84
N GLY A 74 -21.41 9.58 8.94
CA GLY A 74 -21.99 10.33 10.07
C GLY A 74 -20.98 11.25 10.75
N ILE A 75 -19.74 10.78 10.93
CA ILE A 75 -18.65 11.54 11.55
C ILE A 75 -18.23 12.68 10.62
N LEU A 76 -17.94 12.38 9.35
CA LEU A 76 -17.53 13.37 8.36
C LEU A 76 -18.59 14.46 8.18
N ARG A 77 -19.86 14.07 8.12
CA ARG A 77 -20.97 15.02 8.05
C ARG A 77 -21.01 15.91 9.28
N LYS A 78 -20.94 15.33 10.49
CA LYS A 78 -20.94 16.11 11.73
C LYS A 78 -19.78 17.09 11.77
N THR A 79 -18.57 16.67 11.42
CA THR A 79 -17.39 17.54 11.41
C THR A 79 -17.48 18.65 10.37
N LEU A 80 -18.03 18.39 9.18
CA LEU A 80 -18.18 19.40 8.13
C LEU A 80 -19.21 20.48 8.47
N PHE A 81 -20.24 20.14 9.24
CA PHE A 81 -21.29 21.07 9.67
C PHE A 81 -21.05 21.64 11.07
N ASP A 82 -19.93 21.31 11.71
CA ASP A 82 -19.56 21.86 13.01
C ASP A 82 -19.02 23.30 12.84
N GLU A 83 -19.37 24.18 13.77
CA GLU A 83 -18.85 25.56 13.79
C GLU A 83 -17.32 25.57 13.94
N ALA A 84 -16.77 24.55 14.60
CA ALA A 84 -15.34 24.37 14.76
C ALA A 84 -14.61 24.26 13.40
N TYR A 85 -15.23 23.65 12.39
CA TYR A 85 -14.63 23.51 11.06
C TYR A 85 -14.52 24.85 10.32
N VAL A 86 -15.49 25.74 10.51
CA VAL A 86 -15.45 27.11 9.95
C VAL A 86 -14.29 27.89 10.54
N ARG A 87 -13.99 27.68 11.84
CA ARG A 87 -12.87 28.33 12.52
C ARG A 87 -11.53 27.71 12.16
N ASN A 88 -11.46 26.38 12.10
CA ASN A 88 -10.25 25.61 11.84
C ASN A 88 -10.52 24.47 10.83
N PRO A 89 -10.14 24.63 9.55
CA PRO A 89 -10.39 23.62 8.53
C PRO A 89 -9.53 22.36 8.70
N THR A 90 -8.45 22.42 9.49
CA THR A 90 -7.54 21.30 9.77
C THR A 90 -8.17 20.19 10.60
N ILE A 91 -9.34 20.42 11.22
CA ILE A 91 -10.04 19.42 12.03
C ILE A 91 -10.40 18.18 11.19
N ILE A 92 -10.67 18.36 9.90
CA ILE A 92 -10.98 17.23 9.01
C ILE A 92 -9.78 16.28 8.86
N GLN A 93 -8.55 16.78 9.04
CA GLN A 93 -7.34 15.99 8.92
C GLN A 93 -7.29 14.86 9.94
N ALA A 94 -7.85 15.07 11.14
CA ALA A 94 -7.93 14.01 12.15
C ALA A 94 -8.74 12.79 11.64
N VAL A 95 -9.82 13.04 10.88
CA VAL A 95 -10.64 11.96 10.32
C VAL A 95 -9.97 11.38 9.08
N THR A 96 -9.41 12.21 8.19
CA THR A 96 -8.75 11.73 6.96
C THR A 96 -7.42 11.03 7.24
N ASN A 97 -6.74 11.31 8.36
CA ASN A 97 -5.53 10.59 8.75
C ASN A 97 -5.79 9.11 8.97
N LEU A 98 -6.95 8.77 9.52
CA LEU A 98 -7.35 7.38 9.69
C LEU A 98 -7.54 6.66 8.33
N PHE A 99 -7.87 7.39 7.26
CA PHE A 99 -7.91 6.81 5.91
C PHE A 99 -6.51 6.50 5.40
N ILE A 100 -5.55 7.40 5.67
CA ILE A 100 -4.16 7.22 5.31
C ILE A 100 -3.58 6.02 6.08
N GLU A 101 -3.83 5.93 7.38
CA GLU A 101 -3.41 4.78 8.20
C GLU A 101 -3.93 3.46 7.64
N GLU A 102 -5.20 3.43 7.24
CA GLU A 102 -5.83 2.26 6.65
C GLU A 102 -5.19 1.87 5.30
N ILE A 103 -4.90 2.84 4.45
CA ILE A 103 -4.22 2.59 3.17
C ILE A 103 -2.78 2.14 3.39
N VAL A 104 -2.06 2.76 4.32
CA VAL A 104 -0.69 2.38 4.65
C VAL A 104 -0.66 0.94 5.18
N ALA A 105 -1.58 0.58 6.08
CA ALA A 105 -1.71 -0.79 6.58
C ALA A 105 -1.98 -1.78 5.45
N LEU A 106 -2.86 -1.44 4.50
CA LEU A 106 -3.13 -2.27 3.32
C LEU A 106 -1.89 -2.42 2.43
N THR A 107 -1.15 -1.34 2.16
CA THR A 107 0.08 -1.42 1.35
C THR A 107 1.14 -2.25 2.04
N LEU A 108 1.22 -2.20 3.37
CA LEU A 108 2.17 -3.00 4.14
C LEU A 108 1.79 -4.48 4.14
N SER A 109 0.51 -4.82 4.27
CA SER A 109 0.02 -6.21 4.12
C SER A 109 0.35 -6.76 2.73
N ARG A 110 0.06 -6.01 1.66
CA ARG A 110 0.35 -6.44 0.29
C ARG A 110 1.85 -6.58 0.02
N PHE A 111 2.67 -5.75 0.66
CA PHE A 111 4.13 -5.88 0.60
C PHE A 111 4.60 -7.16 1.30
N GLN A 112 4.06 -7.49 2.48
CA GLN A 112 4.35 -8.74 3.20
C GLN A 112 3.91 -9.98 2.41
N GLU A 113 2.80 -9.87 1.68
CA GLU A 113 2.28 -10.93 0.81
C GLU A 113 3.07 -11.08 -0.50
N GLY A 114 4.07 -10.22 -0.76
CA GLY A 114 4.89 -10.26 -1.98
C GLY A 114 4.16 -9.80 -3.24
N ALA A 115 2.97 -9.21 -3.12
CA ALA A 115 2.16 -8.76 -4.25
C ALA A 115 2.56 -7.37 -4.76
N VAL A 116 3.38 -6.62 -4.01
CA VAL A 116 3.90 -5.30 -4.41
C VAL A 116 5.31 -5.49 -4.96
N ASP A 117 5.42 -5.53 -6.28
CA ASP A 117 6.72 -5.49 -6.95
C ASP A 117 7.29 -4.07 -6.80
N THR A 118 8.16 -3.89 -5.79
CA THR A 118 8.74 -2.58 -5.44
C THR A 118 9.70 -2.05 -6.53
N GLY A 119 9.94 -2.81 -7.61
CA GLY A 119 10.89 -2.43 -8.66
C GLY A 119 12.32 -2.26 -8.15
N GLU A 120 12.60 -2.67 -6.91
CA GLU A 120 13.95 -2.80 -6.39
C GLU A 120 14.61 -3.92 -7.18
N THR A 121 15.43 -3.54 -8.16
CA THR A 121 16.38 -4.47 -8.76
C THR A 121 17.14 -5.09 -7.61
N LEU A 122 17.02 -6.41 -7.42
CA LEU A 122 17.72 -7.15 -6.39
C LEU A 122 19.22 -7.05 -6.69
N VAL A 123 19.86 -5.96 -6.26
CA VAL A 123 21.29 -5.74 -6.48
C VAL A 123 22.01 -6.66 -5.52
N GLN A 124 22.27 -7.88 -6.00
CA GLN A 124 23.08 -8.87 -5.33
C GLN A 124 24.47 -8.26 -5.10
N LYS A 125 24.74 -7.87 -3.86
CA LYS A 125 26.03 -7.28 -3.48
C LYS A 125 27.04 -8.42 -3.36
N PHE A 126 27.78 -8.66 -4.43
CA PHE A 126 28.91 -9.58 -4.41
C PHE A 126 30.08 -8.97 -3.64
N THR A 127 30.29 -9.39 -2.39
CA THR A 127 31.48 -9.07 -1.62
C THR A 127 32.51 -10.19 -1.75
N TRP A 128 33.66 -9.88 -2.36
CA TRP A 128 34.78 -10.82 -2.42
C TRP A 128 35.40 -11.03 -1.02
N PRO A 129 35.77 -12.27 -0.63
CA PRO A 129 35.63 -13.52 -1.38
C PRO A 129 34.20 -14.08 -1.32
N TYR A 130 33.74 -14.61 -2.46
CA TYR A 130 32.38 -15.14 -2.63
C TYR A 130 32.07 -16.20 -1.56
N ARG A 131 31.01 -15.99 -0.79
CA ARG A 131 30.50 -16.98 0.14
C ARG A 131 29.40 -17.78 -0.54
N ALA A 132 29.25 -19.06 -0.18
CA ALA A 132 28.17 -19.90 -0.70
C ALA A 132 26.77 -19.33 -0.38
N SER A 133 26.66 -18.45 0.62
CA SER A 133 25.45 -17.68 0.94
C SER A 133 25.08 -16.59 -0.07
N ASP A 134 26.02 -16.23 -0.94
CA ASP A 134 25.86 -15.10 -1.85
C ASP A 134 25.26 -15.53 -3.20
N LEU A 135 24.99 -16.83 -3.41
CA LEU A 135 24.40 -17.41 -4.61
C LEU A 135 22.98 -17.92 -4.28
N ILE A 136 21.96 -17.18 -4.71
CA ILE A 136 20.59 -17.70 -4.77
C ILE A 136 20.43 -18.32 -6.15
N ASP A 137 20.25 -19.65 -6.20
CA ASP A 137 20.00 -20.38 -7.44
C ASP A 137 18.54 -20.18 -7.85
N PRO A 138 18.23 -19.58 -9.02
CA PRO A 138 16.86 -19.33 -9.45
C PRO A 138 16.05 -20.61 -9.72
N ASP A 139 16.69 -21.78 -9.79
CA ASP A 139 16.04 -23.09 -9.99
C ASP A 139 15.94 -23.93 -8.70
N ALA A 140 16.36 -23.40 -7.54
CA ALA A 140 16.17 -24.09 -6.26
C ALA A 140 14.71 -23.91 -5.79
N GLU A 141 13.82 -24.74 -6.31
CA GLU A 141 12.51 -25.00 -5.70
C GLU A 141 12.73 -25.34 -4.21
N ASP A 142 11.87 -24.82 -3.32
CA ASP A 142 11.86 -25.04 -1.87
C ASP A 142 11.77 -26.55 -1.52
N GLU A 143 12.87 -27.29 -1.67
CA GLU A 143 13.04 -28.61 -1.10
C GLU A 143 13.34 -28.41 0.38
N THR A 144 12.27 -28.38 1.18
CA THR A 144 12.32 -28.61 2.62
C THR A 144 13.01 -29.96 2.89
N GLU A 145 14.34 -29.97 2.95
CA GLU A 145 15.13 -31.13 3.36
C GLU A 145 14.86 -31.37 4.86
N GLU A 146 13.87 -32.22 5.15
CA GLU A 146 13.82 -32.93 6.42
C GLU A 146 15.18 -33.65 6.63
N PRO A 147 15.90 -33.43 7.75
CA PRO A 147 17.18 -34.09 7.95
C PRO A 147 16.97 -35.61 8.06
N PRO A 148 17.69 -36.44 7.28
CA PRO A 148 17.50 -37.88 7.33
C PRO A 148 17.89 -38.44 8.70
N ALA A 149 17.02 -39.28 9.27
CA ALA A 149 17.26 -39.96 10.54
C ALA A 149 18.57 -40.77 10.51
N PRO A 150 19.36 -40.81 11.61
CA PRO A 150 20.60 -41.56 11.63
C PRO A 150 20.33 -43.06 11.48
N SER A 151 20.77 -43.64 10.36
CA SER A 151 20.68 -45.08 10.13
C SER A 151 21.77 -45.82 10.91
N TYR A 152 21.31 -46.67 11.83
CA TYR A 152 22.12 -47.58 12.64
C TYR A 152 22.90 -48.56 11.74
N THR A 153 24.24 -48.60 11.88
CA THR A 153 25.07 -49.69 11.35
C THR A 153 25.97 -50.23 12.45
N GLY A 154 25.46 -51.23 13.18
CA GLY A 154 26.21 -51.97 14.17
C GLY A 154 27.13 -53.04 13.58
N LEU A 155 28.31 -53.15 14.21
CA LEU A 155 29.23 -54.30 14.33
C LEU A 155 30.08 -54.72 13.11
N GLU A 156 31.24 -54.09 12.97
CA GLU A 156 32.40 -54.73 12.31
C GLU A 156 33.31 -55.45 13.32
N ARG A 157 33.41 -56.77 13.09
CA ARG A 157 34.20 -57.75 13.82
C ARG A 157 35.71 -57.48 13.64
N ARG A 158 36.44 -57.18 14.71
CA ARG A 158 37.90 -57.40 14.72
C ARG A 158 38.18 -58.86 15.10
N LYS A 159 38.77 -59.61 14.16
CA LYS A 159 39.33 -60.96 14.34
C LYS A 159 40.87 -60.91 14.19
N PRO A 160 41.61 -61.94 14.61
CA PRO A 160 42.65 -61.84 15.64
C PRO A 160 44.09 -61.85 15.10
N ARG A 161 45.03 -61.33 15.90
CA ARG A 161 46.30 -61.98 16.25
C ARG A 161 46.93 -61.29 17.45
#